data_AF-A0A1Y4RV98-F1
#
_entry.id   AF-A0A1Y4RV98-F1
#
_cell.length_a   1.000
_cell.length_b   1.000
_cell.length_c   1.000
_cell.angle_alpha   90.00
_cell.angle_beta   90.00
_cell.angle_gamma   90.00
#
_symmetry.space_group_name_H-M   'P 1'
#
loop_
_entity.id
_entity.type
_entity.pdbx_description
1 polymer ?
#
loop_
_entity_poly.entity_id
_entity_poly.type
_entity_poly.pdbx_seq_one_letter_code
_entity_poly.pdbx_strand_id
1 'polypeptide(L)'
;MDLTDLDAQVSAEALEAIETAAKDFPGFHMTYFGSIAHQIGGFKEELAKLYARTVYQAGNGKISKEDADTIGRYNADQFVKKHGLDQWKNCFGWSLLVPAAVLPGSAGEASGGPLRYCGVGLNEDFGGNYTKFMTTGERNVASGFHPIGCGSPKATVDHEIGHEIDRLIGAKNDPIINGLYHEMKQNGDAGSTLSVYAEENVMEFIAEAYSEYRNNPQPRRYARAVYLRLKVLWEQRGGGAQ
;
A
#
# COMPACT_ATOMS: atom_id res chain seq x y z
N MET A 1 -9.53 9.19 -4.87
CA MET A 1 -9.59 8.94 -3.42
C MET A 1 -11.04 8.79 -3.03
N ASP A 2 -11.30 7.89 -2.09
CA ASP A 2 -12.62 7.63 -1.54
C ASP A 2 -12.52 7.60 -0.02
N LEU A 3 -13.24 8.50 0.66
CA LEU A 3 -13.11 8.70 2.10
C LEU A 3 -14.41 8.35 2.84
N THR A 4 -15.40 7.77 2.16
CA THR A 4 -16.77 7.65 2.71
C THR A 4 -16.85 6.83 3.98
N ASP A 5 -15.97 5.84 4.12
CA ASP A 5 -15.98 4.89 5.24
C ASP A 5 -14.96 5.23 6.33
N LEU A 6 -14.26 6.36 6.17
CA LEU A 6 -13.21 6.79 7.08
C LEU A 6 -13.69 7.95 7.96
N ASP A 7 -13.20 7.97 9.19
CA ASP A 7 -13.37 9.10 10.09
C ASP A 7 -12.72 10.36 9.47
N ALA A 8 -13.32 11.53 9.70
CA ALA A 8 -12.84 12.79 9.12
C ALA A 8 -11.41 13.14 9.55
N GLN A 9 -11.03 12.85 10.80
CA GLN A 9 -9.68 13.13 11.30
C GLN A 9 -8.67 12.10 10.76
N VAL A 10 -9.05 10.83 10.70
CA VAL A 10 -8.25 9.79 10.01
C VAL A 10 -7.98 10.20 8.56
N SER A 11 -9.01 10.68 7.87
CA SER A 11 -8.92 11.14 6.49
C SER A 11 -7.99 12.34 6.34
N ALA A 12 -8.10 13.34 7.23
CA ALA A 12 -7.24 14.52 7.19
C ALA A 12 -5.75 14.16 7.37
N GLU A 13 -5.43 13.30 8.33
CA GLU A 13 -4.07 12.84 8.59
C GLU A 13 -3.50 11.98 7.44
N ALA A 14 -4.33 11.13 6.84
CA ALA A 14 -3.93 10.36 5.68
C ALA A 14 -3.63 11.27 4.46
N LEU A 15 -4.44 12.29 4.23
CA LEU A 15 -4.20 13.26 3.17
C LEU A 15 -2.90 14.05 3.41
N GLU A 16 -2.59 14.38 4.67
CA GLU A 16 -1.30 14.99 5.03
C GLU A 16 -0.12 14.09 4.68
N ALA A 17 -0.19 12.78 4.97
CA ALA A 17 0.84 11.82 4.58
C ALA A 17 1.04 11.81 3.06
N ILE A 18 -0.04 11.78 2.28
CA ILE A 18 0.03 11.78 0.80
C ILE A 18 0.62 13.09 0.27
N GLU A 19 0.18 14.23 0.79
CA GLU A 19 0.69 15.56 0.38
C GLU A 19 2.18 15.68 0.68
N THR A 20 2.60 15.20 1.85
CA THR A 20 4.00 15.29 2.25
C THR A 20 4.90 14.34 1.49
N ALA A 21 4.42 13.13 1.15
CA ALA A 21 5.12 12.23 0.26
C ALA A 21 5.31 12.83 -1.14
N ALA A 22 4.32 13.53 -1.68
CA ALA A 22 4.44 14.23 -2.96
C ALA A 22 5.48 15.37 -2.93
N LYS A 23 5.69 16.01 -1.77
CA LYS A 23 6.76 17.00 -1.56
C LYS A 23 8.14 16.34 -1.48
N ASP A 24 8.24 15.20 -0.80
CA ASP A 24 9.48 14.44 -0.70
C ASP A 24 9.88 13.81 -2.02
N PHE A 25 8.92 13.34 -2.80
CA PHE A 25 9.16 12.60 -4.03
C PHE A 25 8.38 13.28 -5.15
N PRO A 26 8.90 14.38 -5.74
CA PRO A 26 8.22 15.08 -6.82
C PRO A 26 7.85 14.13 -7.96
N GLY A 27 6.58 14.21 -8.38
CA GLY A 27 5.98 13.29 -9.36
C GLY A 27 5.36 12.03 -8.76
N PHE A 28 5.49 11.79 -7.45
CA PHE A 28 4.74 10.75 -6.77
C PHE A 28 3.24 11.05 -6.83
N HIS A 29 2.47 10.07 -7.27
CA HIS A 29 1.02 10.16 -7.35
C HIS A 29 0.39 8.86 -6.86
N MET A 30 -0.51 8.99 -5.89
CA MET A 30 -1.31 7.89 -5.37
C MET A 30 -2.57 7.71 -6.22
N THR A 31 -2.73 6.54 -6.85
CA THR A 31 -3.90 6.25 -7.70
C THR A 31 -5.17 6.02 -6.87
N TYR A 32 -5.05 5.27 -5.78
CA TYR A 32 -6.15 5.03 -4.83
C TYR A 32 -5.74 5.33 -3.39
N PHE A 33 -6.65 5.96 -2.66
CA PHE A 33 -6.65 6.00 -1.21
C PHE A 33 -8.10 5.90 -0.72
N GLY A 34 -8.35 5.05 0.27
CA GLY A 34 -9.67 4.88 0.90
C GLY A 34 -9.76 3.69 1.84
N SER A 35 -10.97 3.20 2.10
CA SER A 35 -11.15 1.96 2.87
C SER A 35 -10.73 0.73 2.07
N ILE A 36 -10.26 -0.31 2.76
CA ILE A 36 -9.90 -1.58 2.13
C ILE A 36 -11.15 -2.27 1.56
N ALA A 37 -12.28 -2.27 2.28
CA ALA A 37 -13.50 -2.88 1.76
C ALA A 37 -13.97 -2.24 0.45
N HIS A 38 -13.97 -0.90 0.37
CA HIS A 38 -14.31 -0.24 -0.89
C HIS A 38 -13.27 -0.53 -1.96
N GLN A 39 -11.98 -0.50 -1.62
CA GLN A 39 -10.89 -0.81 -2.57
C GLN A 39 -11.10 -2.17 -3.24
N ILE A 40 -11.33 -3.21 -2.44
CA ILE A 40 -11.52 -4.58 -2.93
C ILE A 40 -12.87 -4.76 -3.61
N GLY A 41 -13.94 -4.15 -3.09
CA GLY A 41 -15.27 -4.19 -3.70
C GLY A 41 -15.25 -3.62 -5.12
N GLY A 42 -14.69 -2.41 -5.27
CA GLY A 42 -14.57 -1.75 -6.56
C GLY A 42 -13.60 -2.45 -7.52
N PHE A 43 -12.43 -2.90 -7.03
CA PHE A 43 -11.51 -3.72 -7.81
C PHE A 43 -12.20 -4.96 -8.38
N LYS A 44 -12.92 -5.69 -7.54
CA LYS A 44 -13.65 -6.91 -7.90
C LYS A 44 -14.76 -6.63 -8.92
N GLU A 45 -15.49 -5.54 -8.78
CA GLU A 45 -16.55 -5.16 -9.73
C GLU A 45 -15.98 -4.89 -11.13
N GLU A 46 -14.91 -4.10 -11.22
CA GLU A 46 -14.24 -3.84 -12.49
C GLU A 46 -13.61 -5.10 -13.08
N LEU A 47 -13.07 -5.98 -12.24
CA LEU A 47 -12.52 -7.25 -12.68
C LEU A 47 -13.60 -8.18 -13.24
N ALA A 48 -14.79 -8.20 -12.63
CA ALA A 48 -15.93 -8.97 -13.13
C ALA A 48 -16.37 -8.48 -14.52
N LYS A 49 -16.44 -7.16 -14.72
CA LYS A 49 -16.74 -6.54 -16.03
C LYS A 49 -15.71 -6.92 -17.08
N LEU A 50 -14.42 -6.94 -16.71
CA LEU A 50 -13.33 -7.30 -17.61
C LEU A 50 -13.37 -8.77 -18.03
N TYR A 51 -13.60 -9.69 -17.09
CA TYR A 51 -13.79 -11.11 -17.41
C TYR A 51 -15.04 -11.33 -18.28
N ALA A 52 -16.17 -10.71 -17.93
CA ALA A 52 -17.41 -10.84 -18.69
C ALA A 52 -17.23 -10.38 -20.15
N ARG A 53 -16.58 -9.22 -20.36
CA ARG A 53 -16.24 -8.72 -21.70
C ARG A 53 -15.39 -9.72 -22.48
N THR A 54 -14.34 -10.25 -21.86
CA THR A 54 -13.43 -11.21 -22.49
C THR A 54 -14.15 -12.50 -22.89
N VAL A 55 -14.97 -13.05 -22.01
CA VAL A 55 -15.75 -14.27 -22.26
C VAL A 55 -16.79 -14.05 -23.35
N TYR A 56 -17.53 -12.95 -23.30
CA TYR A 56 -18.54 -12.62 -24.30
C TYR A 56 -17.93 -12.48 -25.71
N GLN A 57 -16.80 -11.80 -25.82
CA GLN A 57 -16.06 -11.65 -27.08
C GLN A 57 -15.55 -13.00 -27.60
N ALA A 58 -14.94 -13.81 -26.73
CA ALA A 58 -14.45 -15.14 -27.10
C ALA A 58 -15.58 -16.12 -27.48
N GLY A 59 -16.78 -15.94 -26.90
CA GLY A 59 -17.96 -16.75 -27.18
C GLY A 59 -18.51 -16.60 -28.61
N ASN A 60 -18.14 -15.53 -29.34
CA ASN A 60 -18.53 -15.28 -30.73
C ASN A 60 -20.03 -15.55 -31.02
N GLY A 61 -20.90 -14.98 -30.18
CA GLY A 61 -22.37 -15.12 -30.29
C GLY A 61 -22.97 -16.40 -29.68
N LYS A 62 -22.15 -17.32 -29.17
CA LYS A 62 -22.62 -18.56 -28.52
C LYS A 62 -22.88 -18.42 -27.01
N ILE A 63 -22.38 -17.36 -26.40
CA ILE A 63 -22.54 -17.07 -24.98
C ILE A 63 -23.41 -15.83 -24.86
N SER A 64 -24.48 -15.91 -24.08
CA SER A 64 -25.33 -14.75 -23.83
C SER A 64 -24.59 -13.72 -22.95
N LYS A 65 -25.04 -12.46 -22.96
CA LYS A 65 -24.47 -11.44 -22.07
C LYS A 65 -24.65 -11.80 -20.60
N GLU A 66 -25.79 -12.39 -20.24
CA GLU A 66 -26.10 -12.80 -18.86
C GLU A 66 -25.20 -13.94 -18.38
N ASP A 67 -24.93 -14.93 -19.24
CA ASP A 67 -23.99 -16.00 -18.94
C ASP A 67 -22.57 -15.46 -18.78
N ALA A 68 -22.14 -14.55 -19.67
CA ALA A 68 -20.83 -13.91 -19.59
C ALA A 68 -20.67 -13.09 -18.30
N ASP A 69 -21.69 -12.34 -17.88
CA ASP A 69 -21.69 -11.59 -16.62
C ASP A 69 -21.59 -12.52 -15.40
N THR A 70 -22.28 -13.67 -15.43
CA THR A 70 -22.23 -14.68 -14.37
C THR A 70 -20.85 -15.33 -14.27
N ILE A 71 -20.27 -15.72 -15.40
CA ILE A 71 -18.89 -16.24 -15.46
C ILE A 71 -17.89 -15.17 -14.99
N GLY A 72 -18.09 -13.92 -15.39
CA GLY A 72 -17.24 -12.79 -15.01
C GLY A 72 -17.17 -12.59 -13.50
N ARG A 73 -18.33 -12.56 -12.83
CA ARG A 73 -18.42 -12.46 -11.36
C ARG A 73 -17.72 -13.64 -10.68
N TYR A 74 -17.98 -14.87 -11.14
CA TYR A 74 -17.34 -16.07 -10.58
C TYR A 74 -15.81 -16.00 -10.70
N ASN A 75 -15.27 -15.62 -11.86
CA ASN A 75 -13.83 -15.53 -12.05
C ASN A 75 -13.20 -14.39 -11.21
N ALA A 76 -13.89 -13.26 -11.05
CA ALA A 76 -13.43 -12.20 -10.16
C ALA A 76 -13.38 -12.66 -8.69
N ASP A 77 -14.39 -13.42 -8.22
CA ASP A 77 -14.38 -14.03 -6.90
C ASP A 77 -13.20 -14.99 -6.70
N GLN A 78 -12.95 -15.86 -7.68
CA GLN A 78 -11.82 -16.78 -7.62
C GLN A 78 -10.48 -16.05 -7.61
N PHE A 79 -10.36 -14.95 -8.37
CA PHE A 79 -9.15 -14.12 -8.36
C PHE A 79 -8.90 -13.52 -6.98
N VAL A 80 -9.91 -12.87 -6.38
CA VAL A 80 -9.81 -12.26 -5.04
C VAL A 80 -9.32 -13.29 -4.02
N LYS A 81 -9.95 -14.48 -4.00
CA LYS A 81 -9.56 -15.57 -3.08
C LYS A 81 -8.16 -16.10 -3.34
N LYS A 82 -7.84 -16.38 -4.61
CA LYS A 82 -6.52 -16.92 -5.01
C LYS A 82 -5.38 -16.00 -4.60
N HIS A 83 -5.61 -14.69 -4.65
CA HIS A 83 -4.63 -13.67 -4.32
C HIS A 83 -4.73 -13.15 -2.87
N GLY A 84 -5.58 -13.77 -2.03
CA GLY A 84 -5.72 -13.41 -0.61
C GLY A 84 -6.31 -12.02 -0.37
N LEU A 85 -6.96 -11.42 -1.36
CA LEU A 85 -7.52 -10.07 -1.27
C LEU A 85 -8.76 -10.00 -0.38
N ASP A 86 -9.23 -11.13 0.14
CA ASP A 86 -10.32 -11.25 1.12
C ASP A 86 -9.82 -11.40 2.57
N GLN A 87 -8.50 -11.40 2.82
CA GLN A 87 -7.90 -11.64 4.14
C GLN A 87 -7.55 -10.35 4.92
N TRP A 88 -8.11 -9.21 4.53
CA TRP A 88 -7.71 -7.89 5.04
C TRP A 88 -8.20 -7.55 6.45
N LYS A 89 -9.12 -8.31 7.05
CA LYS A 89 -9.74 -7.97 8.34
C LYS A 89 -8.76 -7.81 9.52
N ASN A 90 -7.57 -8.40 9.41
CA ASN A 90 -6.56 -8.38 10.47
C ASN A 90 -5.41 -7.38 10.22
N CYS A 91 -5.50 -6.51 9.21
CA CYS A 91 -4.49 -5.48 8.95
C CYS A 91 -5.00 -4.07 9.31
N PHE A 92 -4.07 -3.15 9.55
CA PHE A 92 -4.35 -1.72 9.81
C PHE A 92 -4.58 -0.95 8.52
N GLY A 93 -3.70 -1.21 7.57
CA GLY A 93 -3.73 -0.74 6.21
C GLY A 93 -2.97 -1.72 5.35
N TRP A 94 -2.97 -1.45 4.05
CA TRP A 94 -2.10 -2.12 3.10
C TRP A 94 -1.90 -1.25 1.86
N SER A 95 -0.96 -1.66 1.01
CA SER A 95 -0.85 -1.15 -0.34
C SER A 95 -1.09 -2.26 -1.37
N LEU A 96 -2.21 -2.15 -2.09
CA LEU A 96 -2.59 -3.07 -3.16
C LEU A 96 -1.82 -2.78 -4.45
N LEU A 97 -1.15 -3.81 -4.97
CA LEU A 97 -0.57 -3.80 -6.31
C LEU A 97 -1.01 -5.06 -7.07
N VAL A 98 -1.66 -4.86 -8.21
CA VAL A 98 -2.00 -5.95 -9.13
C VAL A 98 -1.30 -5.70 -10.47
N PRO A 99 -0.33 -6.54 -10.87
CA PRO A 99 0.34 -6.37 -12.16
C PRO A 99 -0.66 -6.47 -13.33
N ALA A 100 -0.62 -5.53 -14.27
CA ALA A 100 -1.51 -5.57 -15.44
C ALA A 100 -1.42 -6.91 -16.20
N ALA A 101 -0.24 -7.54 -16.23
CA ALA A 101 0.01 -8.83 -16.86
C ALA A 101 -0.84 -9.99 -16.30
N VAL A 102 -1.35 -9.88 -15.06
CA VAL A 102 -2.22 -10.91 -14.47
C VAL A 102 -3.71 -10.65 -14.71
N LEU A 103 -4.06 -9.52 -15.32
CA LEU A 103 -5.44 -9.19 -15.68
C LEU A 103 -5.82 -9.78 -17.06
N PRO A 104 -7.04 -10.30 -17.23
CA PRO A 104 -7.52 -10.82 -18.50
C PRO A 104 -7.63 -9.71 -19.56
N GLY A 105 -7.12 -9.95 -20.78
CA GLY A 105 -7.25 -9.01 -21.90
C GLY A 105 -6.37 -7.75 -21.82
N SER A 106 -5.30 -7.78 -21.02
CA SER A 106 -4.46 -6.63 -20.61
C SER A 106 -3.55 -5.98 -21.68
N ALA A 107 -3.90 -6.09 -22.96
CA ALA A 107 -3.28 -5.26 -23.98
C ALA A 107 -3.83 -3.81 -23.89
N GLY A 108 -3.27 -2.98 -22.99
CA GLY A 108 -3.18 -1.53 -23.23
C GLY A 108 -3.88 -0.54 -22.29
N GLU A 109 -4.54 -0.93 -21.20
CA GLU A 109 -5.09 0.05 -20.25
C GLU A 109 -4.14 0.28 -19.06
N ALA A 110 -3.33 1.34 -19.13
CA ALA A 110 -2.27 1.63 -18.16
C ALA A 110 -2.77 2.17 -16.79
N SER A 111 -4.05 2.53 -16.66
CA SER A 111 -4.61 3.12 -15.42
C SER A 111 -6.14 3.00 -15.28
N GLY A 112 -6.79 2.21 -16.15
CA GLY A 112 -8.24 2.03 -16.18
C GLY A 112 -8.74 0.76 -15.49
N GLY A 113 -10.07 0.64 -15.37
CA GLY A 113 -10.72 -0.57 -14.86
C GLY A 113 -10.24 -0.96 -13.45
N PRO A 114 -9.82 -2.23 -13.21
CA PRO A 114 -9.39 -2.68 -11.89
C PRO A 114 -8.15 -1.92 -11.36
N LEU A 115 -7.24 -1.49 -12.24
CA LEU A 115 -5.96 -0.89 -11.83
C LEU A 115 -6.13 0.46 -11.12
N ARG A 116 -7.25 1.15 -11.31
CA ARG A 116 -7.56 2.39 -10.58
C ARG A 116 -7.66 2.21 -9.06
N TYR A 117 -7.80 0.97 -8.60
CA TYR A 117 -7.88 0.63 -7.18
C TYR A 117 -6.53 0.21 -6.59
N CYS A 118 -5.44 0.18 -7.39
CA CYS A 118 -4.10 0.01 -6.84
C CYS A 118 -3.67 1.24 -6.05
N GLY A 119 -3.00 1.03 -4.91
CA GLY A 119 -2.65 2.06 -3.95
C GLY A 119 -3.03 1.68 -2.53
N VAL A 120 -3.16 2.67 -1.66
CA VAL A 120 -3.25 2.48 -0.21
C VAL A 120 -4.70 2.33 0.25
N GLY A 121 -4.94 1.37 1.14
CA GLY A 121 -6.22 1.19 1.82
C GLY A 121 -6.02 1.16 3.33
N LEU A 122 -6.95 1.75 4.09
CA LEU A 122 -7.06 1.58 5.54
C LEU A 122 -8.23 0.67 5.89
N ASN A 123 -8.04 -0.20 6.88
CA ASN A 123 -9.12 -1.04 7.37
C ASN A 123 -10.14 -0.16 8.10
N GLU A 124 -11.38 -0.11 7.61
CA GLU A 124 -12.43 0.75 8.15
C GLU A 124 -12.85 0.38 9.58
N ASP A 125 -12.59 -0.84 10.05
CA ASP A 125 -12.82 -1.20 11.45
C ASP A 125 -11.97 -0.35 12.40
N PHE A 126 -10.82 0.14 11.93
CA PHE A 126 -9.95 1.08 12.65
C PHE A 126 -10.14 2.50 12.11
N GLY A 127 -10.05 2.66 10.78
CA GLY A 127 -10.10 3.95 10.08
C GLY A 127 -11.44 4.68 10.20
N GLY A 128 -12.54 3.98 10.48
CA GLY A 128 -13.86 4.58 10.74
C GLY A 128 -14.01 5.17 12.16
N ASN A 129 -12.98 5.08 13.01
CA ASN A 129 -13.01 5.66 14.36
C ASN A 129 -11.62 6.11 14.82
N TYR A 130 -11.38 7.41 14.83
CA TYR A 130 -10.08 7.99 15.17
C TYR A 130 -9.55 7.55 16.55
N THR A 131 -10.38 7.58 17.59
CA THR A 131 -9.98 7.19 18.95
C THR A 131 -9.54 5.73 19.03
N LYS A 132 -10.27 4.81 18.35
CA LYS A 132 -9.93 3.39 18.30
C LYS A 132 -8.61 3.18 17.55
N PHE A 133 -8.41 3.91 16.45
CA PHE A 133 -7.17 3.88 15.69
C PHE A 133 -5.99 4.26 16.58
N MET A 134 -6.04 5.46 17.19
CA MET A 134 -4.99 5.99 18.05
C MET A 134 -4.69 5.06 19.22
N THR A 135 -5.72 4.59 19.92
CA THR A 135 -5.54 3.68 21.07
C THR A 135 -4.79 2.41 20.69
N THR A 136 -5.07 1.86 19.51
CA THR A 136 -4.38 0.64 19.06
C THR A 136 -2.97 0.95 18.54
N GLY A 137 -2.80 2.03 17.77
CA GLY A 137 -1.50 2.45 17.28
C GLY A 137 -0.52 2.79 18.41
N GLU A 138 -0.97 3.51 19.44
CA GLU A 138 -0.17 3.81 20.64
C GLU A 138 0.28 2.54 21.37
N ARG A 139 -0.58 1.50 21.44
CA ARG A 139 -0.20 0.20 22.02
C ARG A 139 0.86 -0.51 21.19
N ASN A 140 0.77 -0.45 19.86
CA ASN A 140 1.76 -1.04 18.96
C ASN A 140 3.11 -0.32 19.07
N VAL A 141 3.11 1.00 19.23
CA VAL A 141 4.34 1.77 19.50
C VAL A 141 4.90 1.40 20.89
N ALA A 142 4.04 1.33 21.92
CA ALA A 142 4.47 1.01 23.28
C ALA A 142 5.08 -0.41 23.41
N SER A 143 4.64 -1.37 22.60
CA SER A 143 5.21 -2.71 22.55
C SER A 143 6.48 -2.81 21.69
N GLY A 144 6.87 -1.72 21.00
CA GLY A 144 7.96 -1.72 20.02
C GLY A 144 7.62 -2.42 18.70
N PHE A 145 6.35 -2.77 18.48
CA PHE A 145 5.90 -3.37 17.22
C PHE A 145 6.05 -2.38 16.06
N HIS A 146 5.67 -1.11 16.27
CA HIS A 146 5.93 0.00 15.36
C HIS A 146 6.96 0.98 15.94
N PRO A 147 7.61 1.80 15.10
CA PRO A 147 8.58 2.78 15.54
C PRO A 147 7.99 3.86 16.44
N ILE A 148 8.86 4.52 17.20
CA ILE A 148 8.48 5.68 18.02
C ILE A 148 7.81 6.74 17.13
N GLY A 149 6.69 7.29 17.60
CA GLY A 149 5.91 8.30 16.87
C GLY A 149 4.99 7.74 15.79
N CYS A 150 4.97 6.43 15.55
CA CYS A 150 4.21 5.82 14.44
C CYS A 150 2.85 5.23 14.84
N GLY A 151 2.18 5.85 15.83
CA GLY A 151 0.90 5.36 16.38
C GLY A 151 -0.36 5.96 15.75
N SER A 152 -0.21 6.77 14.70
CA SER A 152 -1.30 7.57 14.11
C SER A 152 -1.76 7.06 12.74
N PRO A 153 -2.97 7.48 12.29
CA PRO A 153 -3.39 7.32 10.90
C PRO A 153 -2.35 7.80 9.90
N LYS A 154 -1.79 9.01 10.11
CA LYS A 154 -0.74 9.56 9.24
C LYS A 154 0.45 8.60 9.12
N ALA A 155 0.94 8.07 10.24
CA ALA A 155 2.08 7.16 10.25
C ALA A 155 1.80 5.82 9.58
N THR A 156 0.56 5.31 9.70
CA THR A 156 0.14 4.09 8.99
C THR A 156 0.15 4.35 7.47
N VAL A 157 -0.37 5.49 7.02
CA VAL A 157 -0.34 5.83 5.59
C VAL A 157 1.08 6.11 5.09
N ASP A 158 1.93 6.76 5.88
CA ASP A 158 3.36 6.90 5.56
C ASP A 158 4.03 5.53 5.40
N HIS A 159 3.75 4.57 6.27
CA HIS A 159 4.26 3.19 6.15
C HIS A 159 3.86 2.58 4.79
N GLU A 160 2.58 2.61 4.43
CA GLU A 160 2.11 2.07 3.14
C GLU A 160 2.67 2.83 1.93
N ILE A 161 2.86 4.15 2.05
CA ILE A 161 3.55 4.96 1.04
C ILE A 161 5.01 4.51 0.90
N GLY A 162 5.68 4.12 1.99
CA GLY A 162 7.02 3.53 1.95
C GLY A 162 7.10 2.31 1.05
N HIS A 163 6.08 1.43 1.07
CA HIS A 163 5.97 0.32 0.13
C HIS A 163 5.76 0.79 -1.32
N GLU A 164 4.95 1.82 -1.55
CA GLU A 164 4.75 2.38 -2.89
C GLU A 164 6.04 2.98 -3.46
N ILE A 165 6.78 3.72 -2.65
CA ILE A 165 8.08 4.29 -3.04
C ILE A 165 9.06 3.18 -3.37
N ASP A 166 9.16 2.14 -2.52
CA ASP A 166 10.00 0.97 -2.79
C ASP A 166 9.68 0.34 -4.15
N ARG A 167 8.40 0.05 -4.43
CA ARG A 167 7.95 -0.53 -5.71
C ARG A 167 8.33 0.34 -6.90
N LEU A 168 8.21 1.65 -6.75
CA LEU A 168 8.47 2.62 -7.80
C LEU A 168 9.96 2.73 -8.16
N ILE A 169 10.86 2.63 -7.19
CA ILE A 169 12.31 2.84 -7.41
C ILE A 169 13.16 1.59 -7.21
N GLY A 170 12.55 0.46 -6.85
CA GLY A 170 13.22 -0.81 -6.57
C GLY A 170 14.16 -0.72 -5.36
N ALA A 171 13.79 0.03 -4.33
CA ALA A 171 14.64 0.34 -3.18
C ALA A 171 15.10 -0.91 -2.43
N LYS A 172 14.27 -1.95 -2.36
CA LYS A 172 14.59 -3.26 -1.76
C LYS A 172 15.75 -3.98 -2.44
N ASN A 173 16.11 -3.61 -3.65
CA ASN A 173 17.25 -4.17 -4.38
C ASN A 173 18.52 -3.33 -4.21
N ASP A 174 18.44 -2.18 -3.53
CA ASP A 174 19.58 -1.30 -3.33
C ASP A 174 20.58 -1.90 -2.34
N PRO A 175 21.87 -2.00 -2.68
CA PRO A 175 22.87 -2.61 -1.80
C PRO A 175 23.09 -1.83 -0.50
N ILE A 176 22.88 -0.51 -0.48
CA ILE A 176 23.03 0.28 0.75
C ILE A 176 21.88 -0.01 1.71
N ILE A 177 20.64 -0.03 1.22
CA ILE A 177 19.47 -0.39 2.02
C ILE A 177 19.57 -1.83 2.54
N ASN A 178 19.98 -2.78 1.71
CA ASN A 178 20.20 -4.17 2.14
C ASN A 178 21.32 -4.26 3.19
N GLY A 179 22.40 -3.50 3.06
CA GLY A 179 23.45 -3.41 4.07
C GLY A 179 22.92 -2.94 5.43
N LEU A 180 22.09 -1.90 5.45
CA LEU A 180 21.46 -1.38 6.67
C LEU A 180 20.50 -2.40 7.31
N TYR A 181 19.68 -3.07 6.49
CA TYR A 181 18.77 -4.11 6.97
C TYR A 181 19.53 -5.30 7.58
N HIS A 182 20.56 -5.78 6.89
CA HIS A 182 21.39 -6.87 7.40
C HIS A 182 22.15 -6.50 8.68
N GLU A 183 22.66 -5.27 8.78
CA GLU A 183 23.28 -4.75 9.99
C GLU A 183 22.30 -4.79 11.17
N MET A 184 21.08 -4.27 10.99
CA MET A 184 20.04 -4.28 12.02
C MET A 184 19.72 -5.70 12.49
N LYS A 185 19.56 -6.65 11.56
CA LYS A 185 19.29 -8.05 11.89
C LYS A 185 20.45 -8.73 12.61
N GLN A 186 21.68 -8.45 12.19
CA GLN A 186 22.87 -9.02 12.83
C GLN A 186 23.04 -8.53 14.26
N ASN A 187 22.67 -7.28 14.55
CA ASN A 187 22.71 -6.73 15.90
C ASN A 187 21.61 -7.30 16.81
N GLY A 188 20.53 -7.85 16.24
CA GLY A 188 19.42 -8.44 17.00
C GLY A 188 18.65 -7.42 17.84
N ASP A 189 18.64 -6.15 17.42
CA ASP A 189 18.12 -5.03 18.19
C ASP A 189 17.00 -4.25 17.47
N ALA A 190 16.40 -4.83 16.43
CA ALA A 190 15.40 -4.18 15.57
C ALA A 190 14.30 -3.45 16.36
N GLY A 191 13.72 -4.08 17.38
CA GLY A 191 12.69 -3.47 18.23
C GLY A 191 13.12 -2.19 18.96
N SER A 192 14.41 -2.05 19.30
CA SER A 192 14.93 -0.86 19.99
C SER A 192 15.53 0.17 19.03
N THR A 193 15.99 -0.24 17.85
CA THR A 193 16.63 0.64 16.86
C THR A 193 15.70 1.12 15.75
N LEU A 194 14.63 0.38 15.46
CA LEU A 194 13.56 0.74 14.53
C LEU A 194 12.20 0.16 14.99
N SER A 195 11.85 -1.07 14.62
CA SER A 195 10.67 -1.76 15.15
C SER A 195 10.84 -3.28 15.02
N VAL A 196 10.04 -4.06 15.76
CA VAL A 196 10.00 -5.51 15.59
C VAL A 196 9.51 -5.87 14.18
N TYR A 197 8.51 -5.15 13.68
CA TYR A 197 7.93 -5.42 12.38
C TYR A 197 8.92 -5.20 11.22
N ALA A 198 9.83 -4.22 11.36
CA ALA A 198 10.91 -3.98 10.40
C ALA A 198 11.87 -5.17 10.22
N GLU A 199 11.91 -6.14 11.14
CA GLU A 199 12.78 -7.31 11.03
C GLU A 199 12.27 -8.35 10.02
N GLU A 200 10.96 -8.35 9.72
CA GLU A 200 10.30 -9.38 8.94
C GLU A 200 10.92 -9.54 7.54
N ASN A 201 11.06 -8.43 6.82
CA ASN A 201 11.70 -8.39 5.52
C ASN A 201 12.17 -6.95 5.18
N VAL A 202 12.99 -6.82 4.12
CA VAL A 202 13.55 -5.51 3.72
C VAL A 202 12.48 -4.49 3.28
N MET A 203 11.31 -4.94 2.81
CA MET A 203 10.22 -4.04 2.40
C MET A 203 9.57 -3.41 3.63
N GLU A 204 9.33 -4.20 4.70
CA GLU A 204 8.88 -3.66 6.00
C GLU A 204 9.92 -2.74 6.63
N PHE A 205 11.21 -3.10 6.53
CA PHE A 205 12.29 -2.24 6.99
C PHE A 205 12.27 -0.87 6.31
N ILE A 206 12.05 -0.82 5.00
CA ILE A 206 11.92 0.44 4.26
C ILE A 206 10.68 1.23 4.70
N ALA A 207 9.53 0.56 4.78
CA ALA A 207 8.25 1.17 5.15
C ALA A 207 8.28 1.76 6.56
N GLU A 208 8.75 0.99 7.54
CA GLU A 208 8.89 1.44 8.92
C GLU A 208 9.93 2.56 9.07
N ALA A 209 11.05 2.48 8.37
CA ALA A 209 12.07 3.52 8.40
C ALA A 209 11.56 4.84 7.80
N TYR A 210 10.80 4.77 6.70
CA TYR A 210 10.18 5.96 6.11
C TYR A 210 9.09 6.54 7.02
N SER A 211 8.20 5.70 7.57
CA SER A 211 7.17 6.12 8.51
C SER A 211 7.77 6.80 9.75
N GLU A 212 8.82 6.22 10.34
CA GLU A 212 9.50 6.85 11.47
C GLU A 212 10.11 8.20 11.08
N TYR A 213 10.77 8.30 9.94
CA TYR A 213 11.37 9.55 9.49
C TYR A 213 10.36 10.70 9.43
N ARG A 214 9.14 10.38 8.98
CA ARG A 214 8.07 11.36 8.79
C ARG A 214 7.32 11.71 10.09
N ASN A 215 7.40 10.89 11.13
CA ASN A 215 6.52 11.01 12.30
C ASN A 215 7.26 11.09 13.65
N ASN A 216 8.52 10.66 13.72
CA ASN A 216 9.36 10.86 14.89
C ASN A 216 10.04 12.25 14.81
N PRO A 217 9.86 13.18 15.77
CA PRO A 217 10.55 14.47 15.75
C PRO A 217 12.08 14.35 15.89
N GLN A 218 12.58 13.19 16.32
CA GLN A 218 13.99 12.85 16.33
C GLN A 218 14.20 11.47 15.67
N PRO A 219 14.03 11.35 14.33
CA PRO A 219 14.09 10.05 13.65
C PRO A 219 15.39 9.33 13.93
N ARG A 220 15.36 8.03 14.23
CA ARG A 220 16.57 7.25 14.54
C ARG A 220 17.46 7.00 13.32
N ARG A 221 18.63 6.41 13.56
CA ARG A 221 19.69 6.21 12.55
C ARG A 221 19.17 5.53 11.29
N TYR A 222 18.47 4.41 11.41
CA TYR A 222 17.98 3.66 10.24
C TYR A 222 16.92 4.47 9.47
N ALA A 223 15.96 5.08 10.17
CA ALA A 223 14.96 5.96 9.57
C ALA A 223 15.59 7.09 8.72
N ARG A 224 16.58 7.80 9.28
CA ARG A 224 17.30 8.86 8.54
C ARG A 224 18.09 8.32 7.36
N ALA A 225 18.82 7.23 7.54
CA ALA A 225 19.68 6.66 6.51
C ALA A 225 18.86 6.14 5.32
N VAL A 226 17.77 5.42 5.59
CA VAL A 226 16.86 4.91 4.56
C VAL A 226 16.19 6.07 3.83
N TYR A 227 15.61 7.05 4.55
CA TYR A 227 14.97 8.21 3.90
C TYR A 227 15.91 8.94 2.93
N LEU A 228 17.13 9.26 3.39
CA LEU A 228 18.11 9.93 2.54
C LEU A 228 18.49 9.08 1.33
N ARG A 229 18.54 7.75 1.48
CA ARG A 229 18.80 6.84 0.36
C ARG A 229 17.63 6.79 -0.63
N LEU A 230 16.39 6.74 -0.15
CA LEU A 230 15.20 6.80 -0.99
C LEU A 230 15.18 8.07 -1.85
N LYS A 231 15.53 9.22 -1.27
CA LYS A 231 15.66 10.50 -2.00
C LYS A 231 16.67 10.41 -3.13
N VAL A 232 17.86 9.87 -2.88
CA VAL A 232 18.90 9.67 -3.91
C VAL A 232 18.42 8.74 -5.02
N LEU A 233 17.79 7.61 -4.67
CA LEU A 233 17.27 6.64 -5.64
C LEU A 233 16.15 7.25 -6.51
N TRP A 234 15.30 8.07 -5.91
CA TRP A 234 14.24 8.80 -6.64
C TRP A 234 14.81 9.79 -7.66
N GLU A 235 15.84 10.55 -7.28
CA GLU A 235 16.54 11.47 -8.18
C GLU A 235 17.22 10.73 -9.33
N GLN A 236 17.87 9.60 -9.04
CA GLN A 236 18.54 8.75 -10.05
C GLN A 236 17.57 8.14 -11.05
N ARG A 237 16.32 7.87 -10.65
CA ARG A 237 15.25 7.43 -11.57
C ARG A 237 14.86 8.52 -12.59
N GLY A 238 15.28 9.77 -12.37
CA GLY A 238 14.95 10.91 -13.23
C GLY A 238 13.83 11.80 -12.69
N GLY A 239 13.58 11.78 -11.36
CA GLY A 239 12.74 12.76 -10.67
C GLY A 239 11.39 13.03 -11.35
N GLY A 240 10.54 12.02 -11.45
CA GLY A 240 9.15 12.20 -11.92
C GLY A 240 8.97 12.60 -13.39
N ALA A 241 9.98 12.49 -14.25
CA ALA A 241 9.80 12.67 -15.70
C ALA A 241 9.20 11.40 -16.34
N GLN A 242 7.88 11.24 -16.24
CA GLN A 242 7.02 10.56 -17.23
C GLN A 242 5.70 11.33 -17.37
#